data_AF-A0A1F9TWX1-F1
#
_entry.id   AF-A0A1F9TWX1-F1
#
_cell.length_a   1.000
_cell.length_b   1.000
_cell.length_c   1.000
_cell.angle_alpha   90.00
_cell.angle_beta   90.00
_cell.angle_gamma   90.00
#
_symmetry.space_group_name_H-M   'P 1'
#
loop_
_entity.id
_entity.type
_entity.pdbx_description
1 polymer ?
#
loop_
_entity_poly.entity_id
_entity_poly.type
_entity_poly.pdbx_seq_one_letter_code
_entity_poly.pdbx_strand_id
1 'polypeptide(L)'
;MMPELERSEYAGNGKPKKRGRARSVSTVLAEAMPKFRKTRAKTPGATVTIDFPLNGEQIQPGHYAVRIGADGGTAVDLSIDGQDWQPCRPSAGYFWYDWTDIPAGKYRLAARVRLPDGDFKTSKIVRCAV
;
A
#
# COMPACT_ATOMS: atom_id res chain seq x y z
N MET A 1 -30.02 -38.75 -29.67
CA MET A 1 -31.19 -38.18 -30.36
C MET A 1 -30.76 -36.80 -30.82
N MET A 2 -30.69 -36.65 -32.15
CA MET A 2 -30.03 -35.66 -33.02
C MET A 2 -30.48 -34.19 -32.84
N PRO A 3 -30.01 -33.16 -33.60
CA PRO A 3 -28.79 -32.93 -34.42
C PRO A 3 -28.16 -31.50 -34.16
N GLU A 4 -26.91 -31.18 -34.52
CA GLU A 4 -26.32 -30.69 -35.81
C GLU A 4 -26.80 -29.29 -36.31
N LEU A 5 -25.81 -28.40 -36.56
CA LEU A 5 -25.73 -27.25 -37.51
C LEU A 5 -24.85 -26.14 -36.86
N GLU A 6 -23.54 -26.09 -37.06
CA GLU A 6 -22.76 -25.78 -38.28
C GLU A 6 -22.79 -24.29 -38.68
N ARG A 7 -21.63 -23.84 -39.18
CA ARG A 7 -21.20 -22.50 -39.68
C ARG A 7 -20.40 -21.71 -38.64
N SER A 8 -19.19 -21.23 -38.92
CA SER A 8 -18.49 -21.08 -40.19
C SER A 8 -17.02 -20.73 -39.93
N GLU A 9 -16.15 -21.30 -40.74
CA GLU A 9 -14.77 -20.88 -40.97
C GLU A 9 -14.67 -19.37 -41.28
N TYR A 10 -13.65 -18.70 -40.76
CA TYR A 10 -12.93 -17.68 -41.52
C TYR A 10 -11.45 -17.72 -41.17
N ALA A 11 -10.67 -18.22 -42.14
CA ALA A 11 -9.23 -18.08 -42.23
C ALA A 11 -8.81 -16.60 -42.37
N GLY A 12 -7.57 -16.26 -42.03
CA GLY A 12 -6.98 -15.00 -42.52
C GLY A 12 -5.82 -14.39 -41.76
N ASN A 13 -4.66 -15.05 -41.83
CA ASN A 13 -3.33 -14.49 -42.15
C ASN A 13 -2.98 -13.03 -41.79
N GLY A 14 -1.84 -12.82 -41.11
CA GLY A 14 -1.19 -11.50 -41.08
C GLY A 14 -0.03 -11.32 -40.08
N LYS A 15 1.12 -11.97 -40.30
CA LYS A 15 2.39 -11.52 -39.68
C LYS A 15 2.89 -10.25 -40.36
N PRO A 16 3.57 -9.36 -39.62
CA PRO A 16 4.75 -8.71 -40.18
C PRO A 16 6.00 -8.91 -39.32
N LYS A 17 7.06 -9.37 -39.99
CA LYS A 17 8.46 -9.31 -39.58
C LYS A 17 8.89 -7.85 -39.41
N LYS A 18 9.71 -7.54 -38.41
CA LYS A 18 10.60 -6.36 -38.43
C LYS A 18 12.03 -6.79 -38.12
N ARG A 19 12.84 -6.93 -39.18
CA ARG A 19 14.30 -6.69 -39.14
C ARG A 19 14.50 -5.22 -39.44
N GLY A 20 15.36 -4.54 -38.70
CA GLY A 20 15.71 -3.15 -38.97
C GLY A 20 16.70 -2.61 -37.94
N ARG A 21 17.98 -2.91 -38.17
CA ARG A 21 19.11 -2.26 -37.52
C ARG A 21 19.18 -0.81 -38.02
N ALA A 22 19.08 0.16 -37.13
CA ALA A 22 19.49 1.53 -37.39
C ALA A 22 20.41 2.00 -36.26
N ARG A 23 21.70 2.12 -36.57
CA ARG A 23 22.61 3.00 -35.84
C ARG A 23 22.19 4.43 -36.18
N SER A 24 22.07 5.28 -35.18
CA SER A 24 22.24 6.73 -35.37
C SER A 24 22.78 7.28 -34.05
N VAL A 25 24.02 7.73 -34.13
CA VAL A 25 24.75 8.44 -33.08
C VAL A 25 24.62 9.91 -33.47
N SER A 26 23.92 10.71 -32.67
CA SER A 26 23.90 12.17 -32.76
C SER A 26 23.55 12.68 -31.36
N THR A 27 24.53 13.06 -30.55
CA THR A 27 25.05 14.44 -30.44
C THR A 27 24.16 15.30 -29.52
N VAL A 28 24.67 15.42 -28.27
CA VAL A 28 24.54 16.50 -27.29
C VAL A 28 23.47 17.57 -27.49
N LEU A 29 22.48 17.60 -26.60
CA LEU A 29 22.13 18.77 -25.77
C LEU A 29 21.11 18.34 -24.70
N ALA A 30 21.60 17.82 -23.58
CA ALA A 30 20.76 17.59 -22.40
C ALA A 30 20.61 18.92 -21.65
N GLU A 31 19.84 19.85 -22.21
CA GLU A 31 19.31 20.96 -21.42
C GLU A 31 18.28 20.39 -20.45
N ALA A 32 18.57 20.60 -19.16
CA ALA A 32 17.85 20.06 -18.04
C ALA A 32 16.39 20.51 -18.07
N MET A 33 15.52 19.65 -18.60
CA MET A 33 14.09 19.76 -18.34
C MET A 33 13.86 19.54 -16.84
N PRO A 34 13.31 20.50 -16.09
CA PRO A 34 12.91 20.24 -14.72
C PRO A 34 11.84 19.15 -14.78
N LYS A 35 12.19 17.95 -14.33
CA LYS A 35 11.23 16.87 -14.10
C LYS A 35 10.17 17.48 -13.22
N PHE A 36 9.00 17.78 -13.79
CA PHE A 36 7.83 18.21 -13.03
C PHE A 36 7.44 16.99 -12.19
N ARG A 37 8.12 16.83 -11.05
CA ARG A 37 7.65 15.97 -9.98
C ARG A 37 6.28 16.54 -9.69
N LYS A 38 5.24 15.78 -10.01
CA LYS A 38 3.92 16.02 -9.44
C LYS A 38 4.10 15.99 -7.93
N THR A 39 4.43 17.13 -7.34
CA THR A 39 4.27 17.36 -5.92
C THR A 39 2.79 17.40 -5.73
N ARG A 40 2.25 16.22 -5.45
CA ARG A 40 0.87 16.02 -5.04
C ARG A 40 0.58 17.04 -3.96
N ALA A 41 -0.41 17.90 -4.22
CA ALA A 41 -0.83 18.90 -3.27
C ALA A 41 -1.08 18.19 -1.94
N LYS A 42 -0.34 18.61 -0.91
CA LYS A 42 -0.40 18.01 0.43
C LYS A 42 -1.81 18.27 0.95
N THR A 43 -2.69 17.28 0.86
CA THR A 43 -4.04 17.34 1.39
C THR A 43 -3.93 17.81 2.85
N PRO A 44 -4.60 18.91 3.21
CA PRO A 44 -4.41 19.51 4.52
C PRO A 44 -4.88 18.52 5.59
N GLY A 45 -4.01 18.30 6.59
CA GLY A 45 -4.44 17.87 7.91
C GLY A 45 -4.39 16.38 8.25
N ALA A 46 -4.38 15.44 7.31
CA ALA A 46 -4.49 14.02 7.70
C ALA A 46 -3.40 13.62 8.70
N THR A 47 -3.77 12.95 9.79
CA THR A 47 -2.82 12.48 10.82
C THR A 47 -3.06 11.01 11.11
N VAL A 48 -2.01 10.31 11.51
CA VAL A 48 -2.10 8.93 11.99
C VAL A 48 -1.07 8.74 13.09
N THR A 49 -1.52 8.20 14.22
CA THR A 49 -0.73 7.98 15.43
C THR A 49 -1.18 6.66 16.06
N ILE A 50 -0.23 5.84 16.47
CA ILE A 50 -0.52 4.68 17.31
C ILE A 50 -0.58 5.19 18.75
N ASP A 51 -1.77 5.16 19.35
CA ASP A 51 -1.98 5.60 20.74
C ASP A 51 -1.59 4.51 21.73
N PHE A 52 -1.91 3.25 21.39
CA PHE A 52 -1.53 2.08 22.17
C PHE A 52 -1.13 0.93 21.24
N PRO A 53 -0.06 0.19 21.55
CA PRO A 53 0.82 0.37 22.71
C PRO A 53 1.67 1.64 22.60
N LEU A 54 2.18 2.13 23.72
CA LEU A 54 3.16 3.21 23.78
C LEU A 54 4.53 2.69 23.35
N ASN A 55 5.38 3.61 22.88
CA ASN A 55 6.73 3.23 22.48
C ASN A 55 7.56 2.79 23.69
N GLY A 56 7.96 1.52 23.70
CA GLY A 56 8.68 0.85 24.76
C GLY A 56 7.79 0.03 25.71
N GLU A 57 6.48 -0.02 25.47
CA GLU A 57 5.54 -0.73 26.35
C GLU A 57 5.71 -2.25 26.26
N GLN A 58 5.50 -2.92 27.40
CA GLN A 58 5.35 -4.37 27.49
C GLN A 58 3.88 -4.74 27.40
N ILE A 59 3.50 -5.47 26.36
CA ILE A 59 2.15 -5.99 26.15
C ILE A 59 2.06 -7.44 26.64
N GLN A 60 0.87 -7.85 27.09
CA GLN A 60 0.68 -9.24 27.52
C GLN A 60 0.65 -10.19 26.32
N PRO A 61 1.20 -11.41 26.47
CA PRO A 61 1.11 -12.42 25.43
C PRO A 61 -0.34 -12.89 25.24
N GLY A 62 -0.62 -13.43 24.05
CA GLY A 62 -1.94 -13.97 23.71
C GLY A 62 -2.75 -13.03 22.83
N HIS A 63 -3.49 -12.08 23.42
CA HIS A 63 -4.36 -11.18 22.67
C HIS A 63 -4.19 -9.72 23.09
N TYR A 64 -3.94 -8.85 22.12
CA TYR A 64 -3.80 -7.42 22.35
C TYR A 64 -4.50 -6.62 21.25
N ALA A 65 -5.15 -5.52 21.62
CA ALA A 65 -5.80 -4.62 20.68
C ALA A 65 -4.97 -3.34 20.52
N VAL A 66 -4.38 -3.14 19.34
CA VAL A 66 -3.66 -1.91 19.00
C VAL A 66 -4.67 -0.81 18.72
N ARG A 67 -4.54 0.33 19.40
CA ARG A 67 -5.39 1.52 19.19
C ARG A 67 -4.65 2.56 18.38
N ILE A 68 -5.28 2.99 17.30
CA ILE A 68 -4.71 3.94 16.35
C ILE A 68 -5.69 5.11 16.20
N GLY A 69 -5.20 6.32 16.46
CA GLY A 69 -5.88 7.56 16.16
C GLY A 69 -5.53 8.00 14.74
N ALA A 70 -6.53 8.28 13.93
CA ALA A 70 -6.33 8.88 12.62
C ALA A 70 -7.42 9.88 12.29
N ASP A 71 -7.06 10.90 11.52
CA ASP A 71 -7.96 11.96 11.05
C ASP A 71 -7.70 12.26 9.58
N GLY A 72 -8.72 12.73 8.86
CA GLY A 72 -8.60 13.15 7.47
C GLY A 72 -8.36 12.01 6.46
N GLY A 73 -8.74 10.77 6.80
CA GLY A 73 -8.56 9.60 5.94
C GLY A 73 -9.75 8.64 5.92
N THR A 74 -9.72 7.69 4.97
CA THR A 74 -10.84 6.75 4.72
C THR A 74 -10.66 5.40 5.38
N ALA A 75 -9.41 4.95 5.52
CA ALA A 75 -9.07 3.67 6.13
C ALA A 75 -7.67 3.74 6.76
N VAL A 76 -7.40 2.86 7.72
CA VAL A 76 -6.08 2.72 8.35
C VAL A 76 -5.61 1.29 8.19
N ASP A 77 -4.34 1.13 7.87
CA ASP A 77 -3.66 -0.17 7.88
C ASP A 77 -2.51 -0.16 8.90
N LEU A 78 -2.21 -1.32 9.48
CA LEU A 78 -1.10 -1.54 10.40
C LEU A 78 -0.09 -2.52 9.78
N SER A 79 1.19 -2.24 9.93
CA SER A 79 2.29 -3.15 9.62
C SER A 79 3.03 -3.50 10.91
N ILE A 80 3.31 -4.79 11.08
CA ILE A 80 4.07 -5.35 12.20
C ILE A 80 5.42 -5.79 11.63
N ASP A 81 6.52 -5.27 12.18
CA ASP A 81 7.90 -5.52 11.75
C ASP A 81 8.20 -5.29 10.27
N GLY A 82 7.42 -4.43 9.61
CA GLY A 82 7.55 -4.15 8.19
C GLY A 82 6.99 -5.26 7.30
N GLN A 83 6.18 -6.16 7.85
CA GLN A 83 5.36 -7.11 7.10
C GLN A 83 4.25 -6.39 6.32
N ASP A 84 3.45 -7.17 5.58
CA ASP A 84 2.31 -6.66 4.83
C ASP A 84 1.33 -5.87 5.69
N TRP A 85 0.80 -4.81 5.09
CA TRP A 85 -0.14 -3.90 5.73
C TRP A 85 -1.51 -4.57 5.91
N GLN A 86 -1.92 -4.73 7.16
CA GLN A 86 -3.19 -5.32 7.55
C GLN A 86 -4.24 -4.24 7.79
N PRO A 87 -5.48 -4.38 7.30
CA PRO A 87 -6.54 -3.41 7.52
C PRO A 87 -6.94 -3.36 8.99
N CYS A 88 -7.19 -2.16 9.51
CA CYS A 88 -7.70 -1.94 10.86
C CYS A 88 -9.22 -1.77 10.85
N ARG A 89 -9.88 -2.21 11.92
CA ARG A 89 -11.33 -2.06 12.13
C ARG A 89 -11.64 -0.67 12.71
N PRO A 90 -12.44 0.17 12.03
CA PRO A 90 -12.93 1.41 12.64
C PRO A 90 -13.97 1.10 13.72
N SER A 91 -13.78 1.63 14.93
CA SER A 91 -14.76 1.52 16.02
C SER A 91 -14.58 2.66 17.04
N ALA A 92 -15.70 3.25 17.47
CA ALA A 92 -15.75 4.31 18.48
C ALA A 92 -14.83 5.52 18.19
N GLY A 93 -14.65 5.89 16.92
CA GLY A 93 -13.80 7.02 16.51
C GLY A 93 -12.30 6.70 16.46
N TYR A 94 -11.91 5.44 16.67
CA TYR A 94 -10.54 4.95 16.55
C TYR A 94 -10.46 3.81 15.54
N PHE A 95 -9.24 3.43 15.20
CA PHE A 95 -8.95 2.25 14.42
C PHE A 95 -8.27 1.21 15.31
N TRP A 96 -8.81 -0.01 15.27
CA TRP A 96 -8.39 -1.11 16.11
C TRP A 96 -7.83 -2.23 15.27
N TYR A 97 -6.72 -2.81 15.72
CA TYR A 97 -6.19 -4.04 15.18
C TYR A 97 -6.11 -5.07 16.30
N ASP A 98 -6.95 -6.09 16.19
CA ASP A 98 -7.02 -7.21 17.11
C ASP A 98 -5.86 -8.17 16.75
N TRP A 99 -4.82 -8.18 17.58
CA TRP A 99 -3.62 -8.99 17.39
C TRP A 99 -3.68 -10.21 18.29
N THR A 100 -3.85 -11.39 17.69
CA THR A 100 -3.93 -12.68 18.38
C THR A 100 -2.63 -13.48 18.25
N ASP A 101 -2.47 -14.46 19.13
CA ASP A 101 -1.39 -15.45 19.13
C ASP A 101 0.01 -14.81 19.10
N ILE A 102 0.17 -13.72 19.84
CA ILE A 102 1.39 -12.91 19.83
C ILE A 102 2.54 -13.68 20.49
N PRO A 103 3.61 -14.04 19.75
CA PRO A 103 4.79 -14.64 20.35
C PRO A 103 5.51 -13.65 21.28
N ALA A 104 6.28 -14.17 22.25
CA ALA A 104 7.20 -13.35 23.01
C ALA A 104 8.29 -12.78 22.08
N GLY A 105 8.60 -11.50 22.21
CA GLY A 105 9.51 -10.85 21.26
C GLY A 105 9.46 -9.32 21.28
N LYS A 106 10.24 -8.71 20.39
CA LYS A 106 10.25 -7.26 20.17
C LYS A 106 9.66 -6.97 18.80
N TYR A 107 8.71 -6.04 18.78
CA TYR A 107 7.93 -5.73 17.59
C TYR A 107 8.00 -4.24 17.26
N ARG A 108 7.98 -3.94 15.96
CA ARG A 108 7.91 -2.58 15.44
C ARG A 108 6.57 -2.38 14.72
N LEU A 109 5.72 -1.53 15.27
CA LEU A 109 4.43 -1.21 14.73
C LEU A 109 4.50 0.09 13.91
N ALA A 110 3.94 0.07 12.71
CA ALA A 110 3.77 1.26 11.89
C ALA A 110 2.33 1.29 11.37
N ALA A 111 1.65 2.42 11.53
CA ALA A 111 0.32 2.61 10.99
C ALA A 111 0.38 3.54 9.78
N ARG A 112 -0.51 3.35 8.81
CA ARG A 112 -0.72 4.28 7.71
C ARG A 112 -2.20 4.55 7.51
N VAL A 113 -2.53 5.78 7.17
CA VAL A 113 -3.88 6.20 6.80
C VAL A 113 -3.96 6.37 5.28
N ARG A 114 -5.05 5.89 4.69
CA ARG A 114 -5.39 6.09 3.27
C ARG A 114 -6.10 7.42 3.12
N LEU A 115 -5.56 8.27 2.26
CA LEU A 115 -6.13 9.58 1.94
C LEU A 115 -7.20 9.43 0.85
N PRO A 116 -8.19 10.35 0.78
CA PRO A 116 -9.22 10.35 -0.27
C PRO A 116 -8.65 10.37 -1.69
N ASP A 117 -7.49 11.02 -1.87
CA ASP A 117 -6.83 11.09 -3.16
C ASP A 117 -6.25 9.72 -3.58
N GLY A 118 -6.04 8.79 -2.64
CA GLY A 118 -5.32 7.52 -2.85
C GLY A 118 -3.83 7.59 -2.50
N ASP A 119 -3.39 8.66 -1.84
CA ASP A 119 -2.10 8.69 -1.14
C ASP A 119 -2.16 7.95 0.19
N PHE A 120 -1.00 7.73 0.79
CA PHE A 120 -0.88 7.23 2.16
C PHE A 120 -0.05 8.17 3.01
N LYS A 121 -0.43 8.31 4.27
CA LYS A 121 0.42 8.95 5.29
C LYS A 121 0.74 7.95 6.38
N THR A 122 2.01 7.85 6.75
CA THR A 122 2.50 6.87 7.73
C THR A 122 2.78 7.54 9.08
N SER A 123 2.55 6.82 10.17
CA SER A 123 2.82 7.25 11.53
C SER A 123 4.29 7.13 11.88
N LYS A 124 4.66 7.61 13.08
CA LYS A 124 5.93 7.19 13.71
C LYS A 124 5.88 5.70 14.02
N ILE A 125 7.04 5.06 14.00
CA ILE A 125 7.19 3.66 14.40
C ILE A 125 7.11 3.58 15.92
N VAL A 126 6.23 2.73 16.42
CA VAL A 126 6.13 2.36 17.83
C VAL A 126 6.84 1.04 18.04
N ARG A 127 7.69 0.95 19.06
CA ARG A 127 8.34 -0.31 19.45
C ARG A 127 7.63 -0.85 20.68
N CYS A 128 7.32 -2.14 20.73
CA CYS A 128 6.78 -2.79 21.92
C CYS A 128 7.44 -4.15 22.12
N ALA A 129 7.35 -4.68 23.34
CA ALA A 129 7.81 -6.02 23.68
C ALA A 129 6.66 -6.85 24.23
N VAL A 130 6.69 -8.15 23.97
CA VAL A 130 5.76 -9.16 24.48
C VAL A 130 6.55 -10.15 25.32
#